data_AF-A0AAN1DYA6-F1
#
_entry.id   AF-A0AAN1DYA6-F1
#
_cell.length_a   1.000
_cell.length_b   1.000
_cell.length_c   1.000
_cell.angle_alpha   90.00
_cell.angle_beta   90.00
_cell.angle_gamma   90.00
#
_symmetry.space_group_name_H-M   'P 1'
#
loop_
_entity.id
_entity.type
_entity.pdbx_description
1 polymer ?
#
loop_
_entity_poly.entity_id
_entity_poly.type
_entity_poly.pdbx_seq_one_letter_code
_entity_poly.pdbx_strand_id
1 'polypeptide(L)'
;MEKNFTPEQIEIINRVVFARIEHMKEKVIETIEQTERDAHQQLVDCGIDMTDFCPANQHFLMMTIVQALIDRVHGSDRALARKIITMEAKRLNVSVNVEADSSR
;
A
#
# COMPACT_ATOMS: atom_id res chain seq x y z
N MET A 1 28.63 21.07 -1.21
CA MET A 1 28.03 21.87 -2.30
C MET A 1 26.70 21.24 -2.64
N GLU A 2 25.58 21.93 -2.37
CA GLU A 2 24.30 21.52 -2.93
C GLU A 2 24.38 21.63 -4.45
N LYS A 3 24.03 20.55 -5.16
CA LYS A 3 23.91 20.59 -6.62
C LYS A 3 22.60 21.31 -6.92
N ASN A 4 22.69 22.51 -7.47
CA ASN A 4 21.53 23.22 -7.98
C ASN A 4 21.22 22.71 -9.38
N PHE A 5 20.02 22.18 -9.57
CA PHE A 5 19.52 21.75 -10.87
C PHE A 5 18.95 22.94 -11.64
N THR A 6 19.10 22.95 -12.96
CA THR A 6 18.39 23.92 -13.81
C THR A 6 16.90 23.59 -13.87
N PRO A 7 16.03 24.56 -14.24
CA PRO A 7 14.60 24.29 -14.43
C PRO A 7 14.31 23.11 -15.39
N GLU A 8 15.07 23.00 -16.48
CA GLU A 8 14.94 21.91 -17.47
C GLU A 8 15.34 20.56 -16.87
N GLN A 9 16.39 20.55 -16.04
CA GLN A 9 16.79 19.34 -15.31
C GLN A 9 15.72 18.92 -14.30
N ILE A 10 15.09 19.88 -13.60
CA ILE A 10 13.99 19.61 -12.67
C ILE A 10 12.79 19.02 -13.42
N GLU A 11 12.45 19.53 -14.59
CA GLU A 11 11.36 18.97 -15.42
C GLU A 11 11.64 17.51 -15.80
N ILE A 12 12.85 17.22 -16.28
CA ILE A 12 13.26 15.85 -16.64
C ILE A 12 13.20 14.94 -15.41
N ILE A 13 13.72 15.39 -14.27
CA ILE A 13 13.70 14.63 -13.02
C ILE A 13 12.26 14.30 -12.63
N ASN A 14 11.37 15.30 -12.60
CA ASN A 14 9.97 15.11 -12.25
C ASN A 14 9.29 14.11 -13.19
N ARG A 15 9.46 14.27 -14.51
CA ARG A 15 8.88 13.36 -15.49
C ARG A 15 9.32 11.91 -15.27
N VAL A 16 10.62 11.69 -15.05
CA VAL A 16 11.16 10.35 -14.81
C VAL A 16 10.65 9.77 -13.50
N VAL A 17 10.68 10.54 -12.41
CA VAL A 17 10.24 10.08 -11.09
C VAL A 17 8.75 9.72 -11.12
N PHE A 18 7.88 10.58 -11.67
CA PHE A 18 6.45 10.29 -11.74
C PHE A 18 6.15 9.07 -12.62
N ALA A 19 6.82 8.92 -13.77
CA ALA A 19 6.65 7.72 -14.60
C ALA A 19 7.07 6.44 -13.84
N ARG A 20 8.15 6.51 -13.04
CA ARG A 20 8.58 5.38 -12.20
C ARG A 20 7.61 5.10 -11.05
N ILE A 21 6.98 6.12 -10.48
CA ILE A 21 5.95 5.96 -9.45
C ILE A 21 4.73 5.23 -10.02
N GLU A 22 4.24 5.63 -11.20
CA GLU A 22 3.10 4.94 -11.83
C GLU A 22 3.44 3.49 -12.17
N HIS A 23 4.59 3.25 -12.79
CA HIS A 23 5.07 1.88 -13.08
C HIS A 23 5.21 1.02 -11.82
N MET A 24 5.63 1.61 -10.70
CA MET A 24 5.71 0.92 -9.41
C MET A 24 4.31 0.54 -8.91
N LYS A 25 3.31 1.43 -9.03
CA LYS A 25 1.94 1.13 -8.62
C LYS A 25 1.34 -0.02 -9.43
N GLU A 26 1.53 0.00 -10.74
CA GLU A 26 1.07 -1.07 -11.65
C GLU A 26 1.65 -2.43 -11.24
N LYS A 27 2.96 -2.49 -10.98
CA LYS A 27 3.61 -3.73 -10.52
C LYS A 27 3.07 -4.26 -9.20
N VAL A 28 2.69 -3.38 -8.27
CA VAL A 28 2.08 -3.81 -7.00
C VAL A 28 0.71 -4.42 -7.26
N ILE A 29 -0.09 -3.84 -8.16
CA ILE A 29 -1.39 -4.38 -8.56
C ILE A 29 -1.21 -5.77 -9.20
N GLU A 30 -0.32 -5.89 -10.18
CA GLU A 30 -0.01 -7.18 -10.83
C GLU A 30 0.41 -8.26 -9.81
N THR A 31 1.21 -7.87 -8.82
CA THR A 31 1.65 -8.79 -7.75
C THR A 31 0.49 -9.26 -6.89
N ILE A 32 -0.47 -8.38 -6.58
CA ILE A 32 -1.65 -8.70 -5.80
C ILE A 32 -2.56 -9.67 -6.57
N GLU A 33 -2.83 -9.39 -7.84
CA GLU A 33 -3.62 -10.26 -8.70
C GLU A 33 -2.98 -11.63 -8.87
N GLN A 34 -1.66 -11.67 -9.05
CA GLN A 34 -0.93 -12.94 -9.16
C GLN A 34 -0.99 -13.73 -7.85
N THR A 35 -0.83 -13.06 -6.71
CA THR A 35 -0.91 -13.69 -5.38
C THR A 35 -2.29 -14.29 -5.13
N GLU A 36 -3.36 -13.59 -5.50
CA GLU A 36 -4.73 -14.11 -5.41
C GLU A 36 -4.90 -15.40 -6.24
N ARG A 37 -4.49 -15.36 -7.52
CA ARG A 37 -4.58 -16.52 -8.42
C ARG A 37 -3.79 -17.71 -7.89
N ASP A 38 -2.56 -17.49 -7.44
CA ASP A 38 -1.69 -18.57 -6.96
C ASP A 38 -2.23 -19.18 -5.66
N ALA A 39 -2.71 -18.35 -4.73
CA ALA A 39 -3.32 -18.83 -3.50
C ALA A 39 -4.60 -19.64 -3.79
N HIS A 40 -5.44 -19.16 -4.71
CA HIS A 40 -6.64 -19.89 -5.11
C HIS A 40 -6.30 -21.24 -5.73
N GLN A 41 -5.34 -21.27 -6.67
CA GLN A 41 -4.92 -22.51 -7.32
C GLN A 41 -4.35 -23.51 -6.31
N GLN A 42 -3.52 -23.07 -5.37
CA GLN A 42 -2.98 -23.95 -4.32
C GLN A 42 -4.07 -24.56 -3.45
N LEU A 43 -5.11 -23.80 -3.11
CA LEU A 43 -6.25 -24.31 -2.33
C LEU A 43 -7.04 -25.36 -3.11
N VAL A 44 -7.28 -25.11 -4.41
CA VAL A 44 -7.92 -26.08 -5.32
C VAL A 44 -7.08 -27.35 -5.45
N ASP A 45 -5.76 -27.23 -5.59
CA ASP A 45 -4.84 -28.37 -5.67
C ASP A 45 -4.83 -29.20 -4.36
N CYS A 46 -5.14 -28.56 -3.22
CA CYS A 46 -5.38 -29.23 -1.94
C CYS A 46 -6.78 -29.86 -1.80
N GLY A 47 -7.64 -29.77 -2.82
CA GLY A 47 -9.00 -30.29 -2.81
C GLY A 47 -9.99 -29.44 -2.01
N ILE A 48 -9.67 -28.18 -1.75
CA ILE A 48 -10.56 -27.25 -1.04
C ILE A 48 -11.43 -26.53 -2.07
N ASP A 49 -12.75 -26.62 -1.91
CA ASP A 49 -13.71 -25.92 -2.76
C ASP A 49 -13.84 -24.45 -2.34
N MET A 50 -13.55 -23.57 -3.29
CA MET A 50 -13.53 -22.12 -3.12
C MET A 50 -14.59 -21.41 -3.98
N THR A 51 -15.55 -22.15 -4.54
CA THR A 51 -16.54 -21.65 -5.52
C THR A 51 -17.34 -20.46 -4.99
N ASP A 52 -17.64 -20.45 -3.68
CA ASP A 52 -18.42 -19.38 -3.04
C ASP A 52 -17.58 -18.41 -2.18
N PHE A 53 -16.25 -18.62 -2.10
CA PHE A 53 -15.41 -17.85 -1.18
C PHE A 53 -13.94 -17.79 -1.61
N CYS A 54 -13.37 -16.57 -1.69
CA CYS A 54 -11.95 -16.34 -1.92
C CYS A 54 -11.31 -15.61 -0.71
N PRO A 55 -10.55 -16.30 0.16
CA PRO A 55 -9.95 -15.72 1.36
C PRO A 55 -8.80 -14.77 1.02
N ALA A 56 -8.08 -15.03 -0.08
CA ALA A 56 -7.01 -14.18 -0.59
C ALA A 56 -7.53 -13.16 -1.61
N ASN A 57 -8.75 -12.65 -1.44
CA ASN A 57 -9.31 -11.67 -2.37
C ASN A 57 -8.48 -10.38 -2.40
N GLN A 58 -8.56 -9.65 -3.51
CA GLN A 58 -7.75 -8.45 -3.76
C GLN A 58 -7.87 -7.39 -2.66
N HIS A 59 -9.06 -7.15 -2.11
CA HIS A 59 -9.24 -6.14 -1.07
C HIS A 59 -8.47 -6.48 0.20
N PHE A 60 -8.51 -7.75 0.61
CA PHE A 60 -7.74 -8.22 1.76
C PHE A 60 -6.23 -8.12 1.52
N LEU A 61 -5.76 -8.54 0.33
CA LEU A 61 -4.34 -8.46 -0.03
C LEU A 61 -3.84 -7.02 -0.13
N MET A 62 -4.62 -6.12 -0.74
CA MET A 62 -4.33 -4.68 -0.79
C MET A 62 -4.20 -4.10 0.61
N MET A 63 -5.14 -4.40 1.50
CA MET A 63 -5.11 -3.89 2.87
C MET A 63 -3.88 -4.41 3.64
N THR A 64 -3.54 -5.68 3.44
CA THR A 64 -2.33 -6.29 4.04
C THR A 64 -1.06 -5.56 3.61
N ILE A 65 -0.94 -5.20 2.33
CA ILE A 65 0.19 -4.40 1.82
C ILE A 65 0.19 -2.99 2.42
N VAL A 66 -0.97 -2.33 2.48
CA VAL A 66 -1.08 -0.99 3.09
C VAL A 66 -0.61 -1.01 4.55
N GLN A 67 -1.03 -1.99 5.33
CA GLN A 67 -0.60 -2.17 6.72
C GLN A 67 0.92 -2.37 6.82
N ALA A 68 1.48 -3.29 6.02
CA ALA A 68 2.92 -3.54 6.00
C ALA A 68 3.74 -2.29 5.62
N LEU A 69 3.24 -1.47 4.70
CA LEU A 69 3.88 -0.21 4.32
C LEU A 69 3.78 0.84 5.43
N ILE A 70 2.62 0.98 6.09
CA ILE A 70 2.48 1.85 7.27
C ILE A 70 3.46 1.43 8.35
N ASP A 71 3.55 0.12 8.64
CA ASP A 71 4.47 -0.46 9.61
C ASP A 71 5.92 -0.11 9.31
N ARG A 72 6.31 -0.26 8.05
CA ARG A 72 7.67 0.06 7.59
C ARG A 72 7.98 1.56 7.67
N VAL A 73 7.04 2.43 7.33
CA VAL A 73 7.26 3.88 7.34
C VAL A 73 7.34 4.40 8.78
N HIS A 74 6.46 3.94 9.66
CA HIS A 74 6.43 4.45 11.03
C HIS A 74 7.50 3.81 11.93
N GLY A 75 7.94 2.57 11.65
CA GLY A 75 9.08 1.95 12.34
C GLY A 75 8.91 1.89 13.87
N SER A 76 7.69 1.62 14.36
CA SER A 76 7.28 1.72 15.78
C SER A 76 7.14 3.13 16.38
N ASP A 77 7.40 4.20 15.63
CA ASP A 77 7.07 5.57 16.02
C ASP A 77 5.55 5.83 15.87
N ARG A 78 4.85 5.84 17.01
CA ARG A 78 3.41 6.07 17.08
C ARG A 78 3.00 7.49 16.68
N ALA A 79 3.86 8.49 16.86
CA ALA A 79 3.57 9.86 16.43
C ALA A 79 3.62 9.95 14.90
N LEU A 80 4.59 9.28 14.28
CA LEU A 80 4.66 9.17 12.82
C LEU A 80 3.48 8.35 12.25
N ALA A 81 3.11 7.23 12.87
CA ALA A 81 1.94 6.46 12.49
C ALA A 81 0.66 7.32 12.49
N ARG A 82 0.42 8.07 13.58
CA ARG A 82 -0.72 9.00 13.69
C ARG A 82 -0.70 10.07 12.60
N LYS A 83 0.48 10.60 12.28
CA LYS A 83 0.64 11.62 11.24
C LYS A 83 0.26 11.08 9.86
N ILE A 84 0.71 9.88 9.51
CA ILE A 84 0.37 9.21 8.24
C ILE A 84 -1.14 9.02 8.13
N ILE A 85 -1.78 8.43 9.15
CA ILE A 85 -3.23 8.20 9.16
C ILE A 85 -4.00 9.51 9.04
N THR A 86 -3.57 10.55 9.75
CA THR A 86 -4.20 11.88 9.70
C THR A 86 -4.07 12.52 8.32
N MET A 87 -2.91 12.38 7.66
CA MET A 87 -2.69 12.89 6.31
C MET A 87 -3.60 12.20 5.30
N GLU A 88 -3.75 10.88 5.39
CA GLU A 88 -4.63 10.13 4.50
C GLU A 88 -6.11 10.44 4.74
N ALA A 89 -6.54 10.57 6.00
CA ALA A 89 -7.92 10.99 6.33
C ALA A 89 -8.24 12.37 5.72
N LYS A 90 -7.30 13.33 5.82
CA LYS A 90 -7.43 14.64 5.16
C LYS A 90 -7.47 14.54 3.64
N ARG A 91 -6.60 13.74 3.03
CA ARG A 91 -6.56 13.53 1.56
C ARG A 91 -7.87 12.96 1.04
N LEU A 92 -8.48 12.05 1.80
CA LEU A 92 -9.76 11.41 1.47
C LEU A 92 -10.98 12.22 1.91
N ASN A 93 -10.77 13.38 2.55
CA ASN A 93 -11.84 14.23 3.09
C ASN A 93 -12.79 13.49 4.04
N VAL A 94 -12.23 12.66 4.93
CA VAL A 94 -12.98 11.92 5.95
C VAL A 94 -12.54 12.32 7.36
N SER A 95 -13.48 12.27 8.30
CA SER A 95 -13.19 12.41 9.73
C SER A 95 -13.24 11.04 10.39
N VAL A 96 -12.20 10.68 11.13
CA VAL A 96 -12.12 9.41 11.84
C VAL A 96 -11.80 9.70 13.30
N ASN A 97 -12.67 9.26 14.21
CA ASN A 97 -12.36 9.23 15.64
C ASN A 97 -11.88 7.82 15.99
N VAL A 98 -10.62 7.69 16.39
CA VAL A 98 -10.02 6.41 16.76
C VAL A 98 -9.65 6.47 18.22
N GLU A 99 -10.38 5.74 19.06
CA GLU A 99 -9.98 5.49 20.43
C GLU A 99 -8.95 4.35 20.41
N ALA A 100 -7.76 4.60 20.97
CA ALA A 100 -6.80 3.54 21.19
C ALA A 100 -7.31 2.70 22.37
N ASP A 101 -7.51 1.41 22.16
CA ASP A 101 -7.80 0.48 23.24
C ASP A 101 -6.66 0.54 24.26
N SER A 102 -6.94 1.10 25.44
CA SER A 102 -5.98 1.20 26.54
C SER A 102 -5.89 -0.08 27.37
N SER A 103 -6.61 -1.12 26.93
CA SER A 103 -6.66 -2.46 27.53
C SER A 103 -5.32 -3.19 27.34
N ARG A 104 -4.37 -2.94 28.24
CA ARG A 104 -3.25 -3.83 28.58
C ARG A 104 -3.05 -3.87 30.09
#